data_AF-A0A183BDG6-F1
#
_entry.id   AF-A0A183BDG6-F1
#
_cell.length_a   1.000
_cell.length_b   1.000
_cell.length_c   1.000
_cell.angle_alpha   90.00
_cell.angle_beta   90.00
_cell.angle_gamma   90.00
#
_symmetry.space_group_name_H-M   'P 1'
#
loop_
_entity.id
_entity.type
_entity.pdbx_description
1 polymer ?
#
loop_
_entity_poly.entity_id
_entity_poly.type
_entity_poly.pdbx_seq_one_letter_code
_entity_poly.pdbx_strand_id
1 'polypeptide(L)'
;LFQPTDAYILVDATISGLKQNQSVNLAIHKCGDLSSSSYSCGDIFTNEFTNGNLGNIVADDEGRANLIVEKSGLKLHDLIGRSVVLHDTLTESRLASGVIARSAILSQNRKKVCACSGKTLWEERVDSPFA
;
A
#
# COMPACT_ATOMS: atom_id res chain seq x y z
N LEU A 1 -3.06 0.20 7.11
CA LEU A 1 -4.48 0.60 7.23
C LEU A 1 -5.20 -0.35 8.17
N PHE A 2 -5.75 0.16 9.25
CA PHE A 2 -6.51 -0.59 10.25
C PHE A 2 -7.77 0.20 10.60
N GLN A 3 -8.91 -0.47 10.82
CA GLN A 3 -10.15 0.19 11.21
C GLN A 3 -10.56 -0.31 12.60
N PRO A 4 -10.26 0.45 13.67
CA PRO A 4 -10.61 0.05 15.03
C PRO A 4 -12.12 0.13 15.29
N THR A 5 -12.77 1.17 14.75
CA THR A 5 -14.21 1.44 14.89
C THR A 5 -14.76 1.91 13.55
N ASP A 6 -16.08 2.06 13.45
CA ASP A 6 -16.70 2.64 12.25
C ASP A 6 -16.47 4.14 12.07
N ALA A 7 -15.90 4.84 13.05
CA ALA A 7 -15.72 6.29 12.97
C ALA A 7 -14.51 6.70 12.12
N TYR A 8 -13.43 5.92 12.15
CA TYR A 8 -12.17 6.29 11.51
C TYR A 8 -11.31 5.08 11.14
N ILE A 9 -10.36 5.31 10.23
CA ILE A 9 -9.26 4.39 9.96
C ILE A 9 -7.95 4.96 10.50
N LEU A 10 -7.08 4.08 10.98
CA LEU A 10 -5.70 4.37 11.29
C LEU A 10 -4.82 3.98 10.10
N VAL A 11 -4.03 4.93 9.63
CA VAL A 11 -3.02 4.71 8.61
C VAL A 11 -1.67 4.82 9.27
N ASP A 12 -0.87 3.77 9.13
CA ASP A 12 0.53 3.72 9.51
C ASP A 12 1.30 3.42 8.23
N ALA A 13 2.22 4.31 7.87
CA ALA A 13 2.98 4.26 6.65
C ALA A 13 4.44 4.63 6.91
N THR A 14 5.34 3.77 6.46
CA THR A 14 6.78 4.01 6.43
C THR A 14 7.24 3.99 4.97
N ILE A 15 7.93 5.04 4.58
CA ILE A 15 8.54 5.20 3.26
C ILE A 15 10.05 5.29 3.44
N SER A 16 10.80 4.61 2.59
CA SER A 16 12.26 4.60 2.61
C SER A 16 12.81 4.80 1.20
N GLY A 17 14.04 5.32 1.09
CA GLY A 17 14.70 5.56 -0.20
C GLY A 17 14.37 6.92 -0.81
N LEU A 18 13.94 7.88 0.01
CA LEU A 18 13.74 9.27 -0.39
C LEU A 18 15.06 10.04 -0.35
N LYS A 19 15.11 11.18 -1.04
CA LYS A 19 16.21 12.14 -0.86
C LYS A 19 16.08 12.81 0.50
N GLN A 20 17.21 13.23 1.08
CA GLN A 20 17.24 13.96 2.35
C GLN A 20 16.38 15.23 2.27
N ASN A 21 15.56 15.46 3.31
CA ASN A 21 14.65 16.61 3.38
C ASN A 21 13.64 16.69 2.22
N GLN A 22 13.40 15.60 1.49
CA GLN A 22 12.39 15.56 0.44
C GLN A 22 10.99 15.55 1.09
N SER A 23 10.15 16.51 0.69
CA SER A 23 8.77 16.60 1.12
C SER A 23 7.86 15.83 0.17
N VAL A 24 7.12 14.86 0.70
CA VAL A 24 6.25 13.96 -0.06
C VAL A 24 4.83 13.99 0.49
N ASN A 25 3.84 13.73 -0.37
CA ASN A 25 2.44 13.58 0.02
C ASN A 25 1.99 12.15 -0.24
N LEU A 26 1.24 11.57 0.70
CA LEU A 26 0.64 10.26 0.53
C LEU A 26 -0.87 10.42 0.29
N ALA A 27 -1.39 9.81 -0.76
CA ALA A 27 -2.81 9.85 -1.09
C ALA A 27 -3.34 8.51 -1.61
N ILE A 28 -4.59 8.22 -1.31
CA ILE A 28 -5.33 7.09 -1.86
C ILE A 28 -5.99 7.54 -3.16
N HIS A 29 -5.79 6.78 -4.23
CA HIS A 29 -6.33 7.02 -5.56
C HIS A 29 -7.49 6.08 -5.89
N LYS A 30 -8.29 6.44 -6.90
CA LYS A 30 -9.53 5.72 -7.24
C LYS A 30 -9.29 4.30 -7.73
N CYS A 31 -8.26 4.06 -8.55
CA CYS A 31 -8.05 2.81 -9.26
C CYS A 31 -6.77 2.10 -8.79
N GLY A 32 -6.86 0.79 -8.53
CA GLY A 32 -5.69 -0.08 -8.32
C GLY A 32 -5.04 -0.56 -9.61
N ASP A 33 -5.06 0.24 -10.68
CA ASP A 33 -4.44 -0.11 -11.95
C ASP A 33 -2.99 0.39 -11.99
N LEU A 34 -2.05 -0.54 -12.11
CA LEU A 34 -0.60 -0.31 -12.19
C LEU A 34 -0.03 -0.54 -13.60
N SER A 35 -0.88 -0.71 -14.63
CA SER A 35 -0.48 -0.96 -16.02
C SER A 35 0.45 0.12 -16.59
N SER A 36 0.26 1.38 -16.19
CA SER A 36 1.15 2.50 -16.51
C SER A 36 1.79 3.11 -15.25
N SER A 37 2.22 2.24 -14.32
CA SER A 37 2.74 2.66 -13.02
C SER A 37 1.68 3.49 -12.28
N SER A 38 2.08 4.61 -11.67
CA SER A 38 1.21 5.48 -10.91
C SER A 38 0.24 6.32 -11.75
N TYR A 39 0.40 6.42 -13.06
CA TYR A 39 -0.45 7.30 -13.89
C TYR A 39 -1.85 6.70 -14.14
N SER A 40 -1.95 5.36 -14.29
CA SER A 40 -3.23 4.64 -14.42
C SER A 40 -4.07 4.62 -13.14
N CYS A 41 -3.53 5.05 -11.99
CA CYS A 41 -4.25 5.02 -10.71
C CYS A 41 -5.46 5.98 -10.63
N GLY A 42 -5.61 6.89 -11.59
CA GLY A 42 -6.69 7.89 -11.63
C GLY A 42 -6.45 9.06 -10.68
N ASP A 43 -7.51 9.77 -10.30
CA ASP A 43 -7.45 10.88 -9.33
C ASP A 43 -7.39 10.37 -7.88
N ILE A 44 -7.13 11.29 -6.96
CA ILE A 44 -7.33 11.06 -5.53
C ILE A 44 -8.79 10.62 -5.30
N PHE A 45 -8.94 9.55 -4.51
CA PHE A 45 -10.24 9.02 -4.13
C PHE A 45 -11.01 10.06 -3.31
N THR A 46 -12.28 10.29 -3.63
CA THR A 46 -13.14 11.21 -2.90
C THR A 46 -14.51 10.54 -2.75
N ASN A 47 -15.08 10.66 -1.56
CA ASN A 47 -16.48 10.30 -1.29
C ASN A 47 -17.24 11.55 -0.80
N GLU A 48 -18.49 11.37 -0.39
CA GLU A 48 -19.35 12.49 0.05
C GLU A 48 -18.85 13.20 1.31
N PHE A 49 -18.00 12.56 2.12
CA PHE A 49 -17.58 13.04 3.43
C PHE A 49 -16.14 13.54 3.47
N THR A 50 -15.25 12.96 2.64
CA THR A 50 -13.81 13.24 2.70
C THR A 50 -13.09 12.82 1.41
N ASN A 51 -11.81 13.18 1.35
CA ASN A 51 -10.88 12.72 0.31
C ASN A 51 -9.84 11.75 0.88
N GLY A 52 -9.20 11.00 -0.01
CA GLY A 52 -8.16 10.04 0.27
C GLY A 52 -6.78 10.67 0.50
N ASN A 53 -6.67 11.99 0.65
CA ASN A 53 -5.40 12.62 0.99
C ASN A 53 -5.05 12.34 2.46
N LEU A 54 -3.90 11.71 2.69
CA LEU A 54 -3.48 11.23 4.01
C LEU A 54 -2.55 12.23 4.70
N GLY A 55 -1.79 13.03 3.94
CA GLY A 55 -0.97 14.11 4.48
C GLY A 55 0.42 14.21 3.84
N ASN A 56 1.13 15.28 4.23
CA ASN A 56 2.49 15.56 3.81
C ASN A 56 3.49 15.10 4.88
N ILE A 57 4.65 14.61 4.45
CA ILE A 57 5.70 14.08 5.31
C ILE A 57 7.04 14.55 4.72
N VAL A 58 7.98 14.90 5.59
CA VAL A 58 9.35 15.23 5.18
C VAL A 58 10.25 14.06 5.54
N ALA A 59 11.11 13.67 4.61
CA ALA A 59 12.10 12.63 4.85
C ALA A 59 13.21 13.11 5.80
N ASP A 60 13.63 12.23 6.70
CA ASP A 60 14.78 12.43 7.58
C ASP A 60 16.12 12.40 6.81
N ASP A 61 17.23 12.59 7.54
CA ASP A 61 18.58 12.56 6.98
C ASP A 61 18.99 11.18 6.43
N GLU A 62 18.26 10.13 6.79
CA GLU A 62 18.43 8.76 6.28
C GLU A 62 17.52 8.47 5.08
N GLY A 63 16.73 9.44 4.63
CA GLY A 63 15.81 9.28 3.50
C GLY A 63 14.57 8.45 3.84
N ARG A 64 14.14 8.46 5.11
CA ARG A 64 12.93 7.79 5.59
C ARG A 64 11.87 8.79 6.04
N ALA A 65 10.62 8.44 5.80
CA ALA A 65 9.47 9.23 6.17
C ALA A 65 8.43 8.32 6.84
N ASN A 66 7.93 8.72 8.01
CA ASN A 66 6.90 7.98 8.74
C ASN A 66 5.66 8.84 8.92
N LEU A 67 4.49 8.24 8.71
CA LEU A 67 3.19 8.88 8.88
C LEU A 67 2.26 7.96 9.65
N ILE A 68 1.75 8.48 10.76
CA ILE A 68 0.64 7.89 11.48
C ILE A 68 -0.49 8.91 11.46
N VAL A 69 -1.62 8.56 10.85
CA VAL A 69 -2.77 9.45 10.71
C VAL A 69 -4.07 8.72 10.97
N GLU A 70 -4.95 9.36 11.74
CA GLU A 70 -6.34 8.97 11.87
C GLU A 70 -7.18 9.71 10.83
N LYS A 71 -7.92 8.95 10.01
CA LYS A 71 -8.75 9.51 8.93
C LYS A 71 -10.20 9.08 9.11
N SER A 72 -11.04 10.03 9.50
CA SER A 72 -12.49 9.84 9.59
C SER A 72 -13.16 9.95 8.21
N GLY A 73 -14.32 9.31 8.05
CA GLY A 73 -15.10 9.37 6.80
C GLY A 73 -14.62 8.44 5.68
N LEU A 74 -13.55 7.67 5.91
CA LEU A 74 -13.15 6.56 5.05
C LEU A 74 -13.51 5.22 5.71
N LYS A 75 -13.89 4.24 4.90
CA LYS A 75 -14.18 2.86 5.34
C LYS A 75 -13.21 1.90 4.69
N LEU A 76 -12.62 0.99 5.47
CA LEU A 76 -11.58 0.08 4.98
C LEU A 76 -12.06 -0.79 3.80
N HIS A 77 -13.32 -1.25 3.82
CA HIS A 77 -13.87 -2.09 2.76
C HIS A 77 -14.00 -1.36 1.42
N ASP A 78 -14.19 -0.03 1.44
CA ASP A 78 -14.25 0.79 0.22
C ASP A 78 -12.86 1.05 -0.38
N LEU A 79 -11.78 0.84 0.39
CA LEU A 79 -10.42 1.11 -0.02
C LEU A 79 -9.71 -0.10 -0.65
N ILE A 80 -10.20 -1.32 -0.41
CA ILE A 80 -9.59 -2.54 -0.93
C ILE A 80 -9.64 -2.53 -2.47
N GLY A 81 -8.52 -2.84 -3.11
CA GLY A 81 -8.39 -2.85 -4.57
C GLY A 81 -8.15 -1.46 -5.19
N ARG A 82 -8.12 -0.40 -4.38
CA ARG A 82 -7.63 0.92 -4.79
C ARG A 82 -6.12 0.99 -4.67
N SER A 83 -5.53 2.13 -5.01
CA SER A 83 -4.08 2.35 -4.89
C SER A 83 -3.74 3.44 -3.87
N VAL A 84 -2.58 3.30 -3.23
CA VAL A 84 -1.89 4.39 -2.54
C VAL A 84 -0.82 4.90 -3.50
N VAL A 85 -0.71 6.22 -3.63
CA VAL A 85 0.30 6.88 -4.46
C VAL A 85 1.08 7.86 -3.59
N LEU A 86 2.39 7.84 -3.77
CA LEU A 86 3.32 8.77 -3.17
C LEU A 86 3.63 9.87 -4.19
N HIS A 87 3.43 11.12 -3.80
CA HIS A 87 3.69 12.31 -4.62
C HIS A 87 4.87 13.09 -4.06
N ASP A 88 5.67 13.65 -4.94
CA ASP A 88 6.63 14.70 -4.57
C ASP A 88 5.89 16.03 -4.45
N THR A 89 6.01 16.72 -3.32
CA THR A 89 5.26 17.97 -3.09
C THR A 89 5.82 19.17 -3.84
N LEU A 90 7.08 19.12 -4.29
CA LEU A 90 7.71 20.21 -5.03
C LEU A 90 7.41 20.12 -6.52
N THR A 91 7.41 18.91 -7.07
CA THR A 91 7.23 18.67 -8.50
C THR A 91 5.84 18.18 -8.89
N GLU A 92 5.00 17.86 -7.90
CA GLU A 92 3.69 17.22 -8.08
C GLU A 92 3.75 15.90 -8.87
N SER A 93 4.96 15.31 -8.95
CA SER A 93 5.18 14.06 -9.67
C SER A 93 4.83 12.86 -8.81
N ARG A 94 4.37 11.78 -9.45
CA ARG A 94 4.04 10.52 -8.78
C ARG A 94 5.32 9.66 -8.70
N LEU A 95 5.80 9.43 -7.48
CA LEU A 95 7.05 8.73 -7.22
C LEU A 95 6.89 7.21 -7.15
N ALA A 96 5.82 6.75 -6.50
CA ALA A 96 5.56 5.34 -6.28
C ALA A 96 4.05 5.09 -6.14
N SER A 97 3.63 3.86 -6.40
CA SER A 97 2.24 3.44 -6.20
C SER A 97 2.16 1.97 -5.79
N GLY A 98 1.08 1.61 -5.11
CA GLY A 98 0.82 0.23 -4.70
C GLY A 98 -0.66 0.00 -4.44
N VAL A 99 -1.13 -1.23 -4.73
CA VAL A 99 -2.54 -1.60 -4.52
C VAL A 99 -2.80 -1.93 -3.05
N ILE A 100 -3.90 -1.41 -2.51
CA ILE A 100 -4.41 -1.72 -1.17
C ILE A 100 -4.97 -3.14 -1.19
N ALA A 101 -4.15 -4.08 -0.73
CA ALA A 101 -4.51 -5.48 -0.60
C ALA A 101 -5.12 -5.80 0.78
N ARG A 102 -5.89 -6.89 0.83
CA ARG A 102 -6.34 -7.46 2.10
C ARG A 102 -5.15 -8.09 2.82
N SER A 103 -5.01 -7.79 4.10
CA SER A 103 -4.07 -8.46 5.00
C SER A 103 -4.83 -9.23 6.06
N ALA A 104 -4.20 -10.26 6.61
CA ALA A 104 -4.78 -11.04 7.69
C ALA A 104 -4.72 -10.27 9.01
N ILE A 105 -5.78 -10.43 9.81
CA ILE A 105 -5.85 -9.93 11.18
C ILE A 105 -4.92 -10.79 12.06
N LEU A 106 -4.48 -10.23 13.19
CA LEU A 106 -3.73 -10.94 14.22
C LEU A 106 -4.36 -12.31 14.51
N SER A 107 -3.52 -13.35 14.48
CA SER A 107 -3.89 -14.74 14.74
C SER A 107 -4.86 -15.43 13.75
N GLN A 108 -5.31 -14.76 12.68
CA GLN A 108 -6.15 -15.38 11.64
C GLN A 108 -5.36 -16.04 10.50
N ASN A 109 -4.06 -15.75 10.38
CA ASN A 109 -3.19 -16.37 9.40
C ASN A 109 -2.04 -17.13 10.08
N ARG A 110 -2.35 -18.34 10.54
CA ARG A 110 -1.31 -19.33 10.90
C ARG A 110 -0.61 -19.76 9.61
N LYS A 111 0.36 -18.96 9.16
CA LYS A 111 1.16 -19.28 7.97
C LYS A 111 1.92 -20.57 8.23
N LYS A 112 1.49 -21.67 7.63
CA LYS A 112 2.40 -22.79 7.34
C LYS A 112 3.35 -22.30 6.25
N VAL A 113 4.66 -22.45 6.46
CA VAL A 113 5.66 -22.10 5.44
C VAL A 113 5.45 -23.02 4.24
N CYS A 114 4.84 -22.50 3.18
CA CYS A 114 4.84 -23.13 1.87
C CYS A 114 6.06 -22.58 1.12
N ALA A 115 7.16 -23.34 1.17
CA ALA A 115 8.22 -23.14 0.20
C ALA A 115 7.70 -23.68 -1.14
N CYS A 116 7.16 -22.80 -1.99
CA CYS A 116 6.97 -23.16 -3.38
C CYS A 116 8.37 -23.33 -3.99
N SER A 117 8.70 -24.54 -4.42
CA SER A 117 9.95 -24.88 -5.12
C SER A 117 10.10 -24.15 -6.46
N GLY A 118 9.02 -23.49 -6.94
CA GLY A 118 8.93 -22.90 -8.28
C GLY A 118 8.78 -23.94 -9.39
N LYS A 119 8.74 -25.23 -9.03
CA LYS A 119 8.63 -26.35 -9.97
C LYS A 119 7.17 -26.68 -10.25
N THR A 120 6.90 -27.08 -11.48
CA THR A 120 5.65 -27.70 -11.87
C THR A 120 5.51 -29.07 -11.20
N LEU A 121 4.28 -29.55 -10.99
CA LEU A 121 4.00 -30.88 -10.42
C LEU A 121 4.69 -32.04 -11.16
N TRP A 122 5.10 -31.82 -12.42
CA TRP A 122 5.81 -32.81 -13.24
C TRP A 122 7.32 -32.79 -12.99
N GLU A 123 7.91 -31.61 -12.80
CA GLU A 123 9.32 -31.45 -12.43
C GLU A 123 9.61 -32.05 -11.04
N GLU A 124 8.68 -31.94 -10.09
CA GLU A 124 8.84 -32.54 -8.76
C GLU A 124 8.82 -34.07 -8.77
N ARG A 125 8.15 -34.71 -9.74
CA ARG A 125 8.16 -36.19 -9.85
C ARG A 125 9.49 -36.73 -10.38
N VAL A 126 10.17 -35.96 -11.23
CA VAL A 126 11.46 -36.37 -11.80
C VAL A 126 12.57 -36.34 -10.74
N ASP A 127 12.46 -35.43 -9.77
CA ASP A 127 13.46 -35.25 -8.70
C ASP A 127 13.26 -36.16 -7.48
N SER A 128 12.19 -36.97 -7.45
CA SER A 128 11.99 -37.97 -6.39
C SER A 128 12.60 -39.31 -6.83
N PRO A 129 13.69 -39.80 -6.20
CA PRO A 129 14.29 -41.09 -6.55
C PRO A 129 13.44 -42.31 -6.13
N PHE A 130 12.16 -42.11 -5.78
CA PHE A 130 11.22 -43.15 -5.36
C PHE A 130 9.87 -43.09 -6.10
N ALA A 131 9.83 -42.50 -7.30
CA ALA A 131 8.70 -42.65 -8.24
C ALA A 131 8.98 -43.74 -9.27
#